data_AF-A0AAJ1X9D1-F1
#
_entry.id   AF-A0AAJ1X9D1-F1
#
_cell.length_a   1.000
_cell.length_b   1.000
_cell.length_c   1.000
_cell.angle_alpha   90.00
_cell.angle_beta   90.00
_cell.angle_gamma   90.00
#
_symmetry.space_group_name_H-M   'P 1'
#
loop_
_entity.id
_entity.type
_entity.pdbx_description
1 polymer ?
#
loop_
_entity_poly.entity_id
_entity_poly.type
_entity_poly.pdbx_seq_one_letter_code
_entity_poly.pdbx_strand_id
1 'polypeptide(L)'
;MHKDPPRSKVFYRPIEAAMRWANLLRHEQAILSAISSFQCLPATLDFPRWEELKLCNDRIYDAVYNGDLPYGRDGITLNEEALFSSGELTVRHVDLK
;
A
#
# COMPACT_ATOMS: atom_id res chain seq x y z
N MET A 1 -3.41 14.11 -23.31
CA MET A 1 -2.28 13.28 -22.83
C MET A 1 -2.57 12.90 -21.39
N HIS A 2 -3.06 11.68 -21.15
CA HIS A 2 -3.03 11.14 -19.79
C HIS A 2 -1.56 10.83 -19.50
N LYS A 3 -0.93 11.64 -18.64
CA LYS A 3 0.38 11.29 -18.09
C LYS A 3 0.11 10.14 -17.14
N ASP A 4 0.42 8.92 -17.56
CA ASP A 4 0.48 7.79 -16.64
C ASP A 4 1.39 8.19 -15.46
N PRO A 5 0.96 8.01 -14.21
CA PRO A 5 1.81 8.28 -13.06
C PRO A 5 3.12 7.46 -13.20
N PRO A 6 4.25 7.99 -12.71
CA PRO A 6 5.53 7.28 -12.80
C PRO A 6 5.38 5.87 -12.23
N ARG A 7 5.75 4.85 -13.04
CA ARG A 7 5.52 3.42 -12.77
C ARG A 7 6.18 2.90 -11.48
N SER A 8 7.12 3.65 -10.91
CA SER A 8 7.80 3.30 -9.67
C SER A 8 8.07 4.54 -8.80
N LYS A 9 7.65 4.47 -7.53
CA LYS A 9 8.06 5.35 -6.44
C LYS A 9 9.24 4.70 -5.69
N VAL A 10 10.00 5.47 -4.93
CA VAL A 10 11.10 4.96 -4.07
C VAL A 10 10.58 4.33 -2.78
N PHE A 11 9.37 4.70 -2.35
CA PHE A 11 8.62 4.10 -1.25
C PHE A 11 7.12 4.20 -1.54
N TYR A 12 6.33 3.45 -0.78
CA TYR A 12 4.89 3.31 -0.96
C TYR A 12 4.22 3.20 0.40
N ARG A 13 3.00 3.71 0.54
CA ARG A 13 2.07 3.30 1.60
C ARG A 13 1.66 1.83 1.39
N PRO A 14 1.23 1.09 2.42
CA PRO A 14 0.79 -0.29 2.29
C PRO A 14 -0.21 -0.53 1.16
N ILE A 15 -1.24 0.31 1.04
CA ILE A 15 -2.23 0.21 -0.03
C ILE A 15 -1.64 0.42 -1.43
N GLU A 16 -0.64 1.30 -1.57
CA GLU A 16 0.03 1.56 -2.85
C GLU A 16 0.92 0.39 -3.26
N ALA A 17 1.63 -0.20 -2.29
CA ALA A 17 2.43 -1.41 -2.50
C ALA A 17 1.52 -2.62 -2.80
N ALA A 18 0.36 -2.72 -2.16
CA ALA A 18 -0.64 -3.74 -2.46
C ALA A 18 -1.18 -3.61 -3.89
N MET A 19 -1.47 -2.39 -4.36
CA MET A 19 -1.87 -2.14 -5.75
C MET A 19 -0.77 -2.56 -6.73
N ARG A 20 0.51 -2.42 -6.36
CA ARG A 20 1.63 -2.91 -7.16
C ARG A 20 1.63 -4.43 -7.25
N TRP A 21 1.53 -5.14 -6.11
CA TRP A 21 1.49 -6.61 -6.09
C TRP A 21 0.29 -7.18 -6.83
N ALA A 22 -0.89 -6.57 -6.70
CA ALA A 22 -2.09 -6.99 -7.41
C ALA A 22 -2.11 -6.59 -8.90
N ASN A 23 -1.07 -5.90 -9.41
CA ASN A 23 -1.02 -5.37 -10.78
C ASN A 23 -2.21 -4.44 -11.11
N LEU A 24 -2.53 -3.55 -10.18
CA LEU A 24 -3.65 -2.59 -10.22
C LEU A 24 -3.20 -1.12 -10.32
N LEU A 25 -1.92 -0.84 -10.56
CA LEU A 25 -1.39 0.54 -10.65
C LEU A 25 -2.13 1.43 -11.68
N ARG A 26 -2.59 0.84 -12.79
CA ARG A 26 -3.42 1.55 -13.79
C ARG A 26 -4.77 2.05 -13.24
N HIS A 27 -5.17 1.60 -12.06
CA HIS A 27 -6.43 1.94 -11.39
C HIS A 27 -6.19 2.68 -10.06
N GLU A 28 -4.95 3.07 -9.76
CA GLU A 28 -4.54 3.72 -8.51
C GLU A 28 -5.45 4.91 -8.18
N GLN A 29 -5.61 5.85 -9.10
CA GLN A 29 -6.43 7.05 -8.85
C GLN A 29 -7.91 6.71 -8.57
N ALA A 30 -8.46 5.71 -9.26
CA ALA A 30 -9.85 5.31 -9.06
C ALA A 30 -10.05 4.65 -7.68
N ILE A 31 -9.12 3.77 -7.29
CA ILE A 31 -9.13 3.11 -5.99
C ILE A 31 -8.96 4.15 -4.87
N LEU A 32 -7.95 5.02 -4.97
CA LEU A 32 -7.67 6.04 -3.97
C LEU A 32 -8.84 7.02 -3.79
N SER A 33 -9.58 7.32 -4.86
CA SER A 33 -10.77 8.20 -4.79
C SER A 33 -11.99 7.52 -4.18
N ALA A 34 -12.02 6.18 -4.15
CA ALA A 34 -13.17 5.40 -3.71
C ALA A 34 -13.07 4.92 -2.25
N ILE A 35 -11.89 5.04 -1.63
CA ILE A 35 -11.66 4.67 -0.23
C ILE A 35 -11.64 5.89 0.68
N SER A 36 -12.34 5.82 1.80
CA SER A 36 -12.41 6.91 2.79
C SER A 36 -11.22 6.89 3.76
N SER A 37 -10.51 5.77 3.88
CA SER A 37 -9.36 5.59 4.77
C SER A 37 -8.38 4.56 4.19
N PHE A 38 -7.08 4.81 4.38
CA PHE A 38 -6.02 3.87 3.98
C PHE A 38 -5.75 2.79 5.03
N GLN A 39 -6.17 3.02 6.27
CA GLN A 39 -5.98 2.08 7.39
C GLN A 39 -7.13 1.09 7.53
N CYS A 40 -8.34 1.54 7.18
CA CYS A 40 -9.55 0.73 7.24
C CYS A 40 -10.17 0.69 5.85
N LEU A 41 -9.74 -0.31 5.07
CA LEU A 41 -10.27 -0.54 3.73
C LEU A 41 -11.73 -1.01 3.83
N PRO A 42 -12.64 -0.53 2.96
CA PRO A 42 -14.03 -0.96 3.00
C PRO A 42 -14.17 -2.48 2.81
N ALA A 43 -15.18 -3.07 3.46
CA ALA A 43 -15.46 -4.50 3.37
C ALA A 43 -15.66 -4.91 1.91
N THR A 44 -16.47 -4.14 1.20
CA THR A 44 -16.81 -4.29 -0.21
C THR A 44 -16.60 -2.96 -0.93
N LEU A 45 -16.13 -3.05 -2.17
CA LEU A 45 -16.03 -1.93 -3.09
C LEU A 45 -16.41 -2.45 -4.48
N ASP A 46 -17.19 -1.67 -5.25
CA ASP A 46 -17.55 -2.02 -6.63
C ASP A 46 -16.34 -1.82 -7.56
N PHE A 47 -15.35 -2.69 -7.39
CA PHE A 47 -14.09 -2.65 -8.12
C PHE A 47 -13.60 -4.08 -8.40
N PRO A 48 -13.31 -4.43 -9.66
CA PRO A 48 -12.79 -5.75 -10.00
C PRO A 48 -11.50 -6.06 -9.24
N ARG A 49 -11.42 -7.24 -8.61
CA ARG A 49 -10.25 -7.70 -7.82
C ARG A 49 -10.00 -6.93 -6.52
N TRP A 50 -11.03 -6.29 -5.95
CA TRP A 50 -10.96 -5.64 -4.64
C TRP A 50 -10.49 -6.60 -3.52
N GLU A 51 -10.99 -7.84 -3.51
CA GLU A 51 -10.58 -8.85 -2.52
C GLU A 51 -9.09 -9.19 -2.61
N GLU A 52 -8.54 -9.29 -3.83
CA GLU A 52 -7.13 -9.54 -4.04
C GLU A 52 -6.27 -8.37 -3.55
N LEU A 53 -6.71 -7.13 -3.80
CA LEU A 53 -6.05 -5.94 -3.28
C LEU A 53 -6.01 -5.93 -1.75
N LYS A 54 -7.13 -6.27 -1.09
CA LYS A 54 -7.20 -6.40 0.37
C LYS A 54 -6.25 -7.46 0.89
N LEU A 55 -6.23 -8.64 0.27
CA LEU A 55 -5.31 -9.72 0.64
C LEU A 55 -3.85 -9.28 0.51
N CYS A 56 -3.49 -8.56 -0.55
CA CYS A 56 -2.15 -8.00 -0.70
C CYS A 56 -1.82 -6.97 0.39
N ASN A 57 -2.78 -6.10 0.75
CA ASN A 57 -2.61 -5.14 1.82
C ASN A 57 -2.39 -5.83 3.17
N ASP A 58 -3.21 -6.85 3.48
CA ASP A 58 -3.09 -7.62 4.73
C ASP A 58 -1.74 -8.35 4.81
N ARG A 59 -1.23 -8.89 3.69
CA ARG A 59 0.10 -9.49 3.61
C ARG A 59 1.23 -8.49 3.86
N ILE A 60 1.08 -7.24 3.42
CA ILE A 60 2.07 -6.19 3.73
C ILE A 60 2.08 -5.90 5.22
N TYR A 61 0.91 -5.73 5.84
CA TYR A 61 0.82 -5.51 7.28
C TYR A 61 1.34 -6.71 8.08
N ASP A 62 1.00 -7.93 7.68
CA ASP A 62 1.54 -9.16 8.30
C ASP A 62 3.08 -9.20 8.23
N ALA A 63 3.67 -8.92 7.07
CA ALA A 63 5.12 -8.87 6.92
C ALA A 63 5.77 -7.75 7.75
N VAL A 64 5.10 -6.60 7.89
CA VAL A 64 5.55 -5.49 8.74
C VAL A 64 5.50 -5.89 10.22
N TYR A 65 4.40 -6.49 10.69
CA TYR A 65 4.22 -6.89 12.08
C TYR A 65 5.17 -8.00 12.51
N ASN A 66 5.51 -8.92 11.60
CA ASN A 66 6.44 -10.02 11.88
C ASN A 66 7.90 -9.66 11.59
N GLY A 67 8.19 -8.45 11.10
CA GLY A 67 9.56 -7.99 10.83
C GLY A 67 10.18 -8.51 9.52
N ASP A 68 9.39 -9.14 8.65
CA ASP A 68 9.81 -9.61 7.34
C ASP A 68 9.98 -8.48 6.31
N LEU A 69 9.27 -7.35 6.52
CA LEU A 69 9.32 -6.18 5.66
C LEU A 69 9.72 -4.92 6.46
N PRO A 70 10.90 -4.32 6.18
CA PRO A 70 11.28 -3.05 6.75
C PRO A 70 10.27 -1.94 6.42
N TYR A 71 9.93 -1.16 7.44
CA TYR A 71 8.96 -0.07 7.33
C TYR A 71 9.48 1.21 7.97
N GLY A 72 8.77 2.31 7.75
CA GLY A 72 9.02 3.56 8.45
C GLY A 72 8.17 4.70 7.88
N ARG A 73 8.72 5.91 7.82
CA ARG A 73 8.02 7.12 7.36
C ARG A 73 8.83 7.78 6.24
N ASP A 74 8.14 8.24 5.19
CA ASP A 74 8.74 8.95 4.05
C ASP A 74 9.97 8.25 3.44
N GLY A 75 9.94 6.91 3.42
CA GLY A 75 11.02 6.08 2.88
C GLY A 75 12.25 5.92 3.78
N ILE A 76 12.23 6.50 4.98
CA ILE A 76 13.24 6.27 6.03
C ILE A 76 12.75 5.09 6.87
N THR A 77 13.57 4.05 6.98
CA THR A 77 13.27 2.89 7.83
C THR A 77 13.32 3.30 9.30
N LEU A 78 12.24 3.02 10.02
CA LEU A 78 12.04 3.33 11.44
C LEU A 78 11.40 2.12 12.12
N ASN A 79 11.92 1.70 13.27
CA ASN A 79 11.33 0.62 14.07
C ASN A 79 10.35 1.20 15.11
N GLU A 80 9.35 1.94 14.64
CA GLU A 80 8.36 2.62 15.48
C GLU A 80 6.98 1.97 15.32
N GLU A 81 6.54 1.17 16.31
CA GLU A 81 5.23 0.49 16.28
C GLU A 81 4.04 1.46 16.18
N ALA A 82 4.21 2.72 16.61
CA ALA A 82 3.20 3.76 16.46
C ALA A 82 2.82 4.03 14.99
N LEU A 83 3.66 3.62 14.02
CA LEU A 83 3.37 3.74 12.61
C LEU A 83 2.34 2.72 12.11
N PHE A 84 2.10 1.62 12.82
CA PHE A 84 1.17 0.56 12.41
C PHE A 84 -0.25 1.07 12.20
N SER A 85 -0.68 1.99 13.06
CA SER A 85 -1.97 2.67 12.99
C SER A 85 -1.86 4.08 12.39
N SER A 86 -0.71 4.44 11.80
CA SER A 86 -0.49 5.74 11.16
C SER A 86 -0.72 5.66 9.65
N GLY A 87 -1.27 6.75 9.07
CA GLY A 87 -1.37 6.90 7.61
C GLY A 87 -0.04 7.23 6.94
N GLU A 88 1.01 7.40 7.74
CA GLU A 88 2.36 7.75 7.33
C GLU A 88 3.28 6.52 7.17
N LEU A 89 2.77 5.33 7.49
CA LEU A 89 3.50 4.08 7.28
C LEU A 89 3.89 3.95 5.81
N THR A 90 5.18 3.74 5.57
CA THR A 90 5.74 3.53 4.24
C THR A 90 6.68 2.34 4.25
N VAL A 91 6.72 1.65 3.11
CA VAL A 91 7.66 0.56 2.79
C VAL A 91 8.46 0.97 1.55
N ARG A 92 9.76 0.72 1.56
CA ARG A 92 10.62 1.11 0.45
C ARG A 92 10.43 0.17 -0.74
N HIS A 93 10.61 0.71 -1.93
CA HIS A 93 10.47 -0.05 -3.16
C HIS A 93 11.42 -1.24 -3.23
N VAL A 94 12.67 -1.05 -2.81
CA VAL A 94 13.72 -2.07 -2.89
C VAL A 94 13.48 -3.26 -1.95
N ASP A 95 12.62 -3.10 -0.95
CA ASP A 95 12.27 -4.14 0.02
C ASP A 95 11.00 -4.90 -0.42
N LEU A 96 10.28 -4.39 -1.43
CA LEU A 96 9.16 -5.09 -2.08
C LEU A 96 9.71 -6.11 -3.09
N LYS A 97 9.50 -7.39 -2.80
CA LYS A 97 9.83 -8.52 -3.68
C LYS A 97 8.78 -8.74 -4.76
#